data_AF-A0A2V8HCW7-F1
#
_entry.id   AF-A0A2V8HCW7-F1
#
_cell.length_a   1.000
_cell.length_b   1.000
_cell.length_c   1.000
_cell.angle_alpha   90.00
_cell.angle_beta   90.00
_cell.angle_gamma   90.00
#
_symmetry.space_group_name_H-M   'P 1'
#
loop_
_entity.id
_entity.type
_entity.pdbx_description
1 polymer ?
#
loop_
_entity_poly.entity_id
_entity_poly.type
_entity_poly.pdbx_seq_one_letter_code
_entity_poly.pdbx_strand_id
1 'polypeptide(L)'
;MFASGVLARHPLSIAPSATVTGLALASSFTLLLAGSARLFSVRGARRFATGVAMVGALLALDGIVQRPLFTGRIYGFWTPEGKGIPFGPFVNRNHFAGWMLMGLPLTLGLLCAGLAREMRGVAPHWRARVIWFSSPAANRLLLLTAAAALMALSLVLTLSRSGIAAMSAAFALTAFAVVRHQASTRRRAVVLACLAMVFVAAVGWAGVGVVMERFAAPDWTELGDRPRAWADARDVIADFPLVGTGLPDVHYVEAHNDYIQLAAEGGLLVGVPAACAIALLISAVRRRFADDRDASATAYWLRVGASAGLVAIALQEMLDFSLQMPGNAAMFAALCGVALHRAPARRDLLP
;
A
#
# COMPACT_ATOMS: atom_id res chain seq x y z
N MET A 1 -6.57 1.86 63.87
CA MET A 1 -6.45 2.85 62.78
C MET A 1 -6.49 2.08 61.48
N PHE A 2 -7.58 2.21 60.71
CA PHE A 2 -7.88 1.35 59.58
C PHE A 2 -6.85 1.49 58.46
N ALA A 3 -6.46 0.34 57.91
CA ALA A 3 -5.67 0.21 56.70
C ALA A 3 -6.38 0.87 55.51
N SER A 4 -5.84 1.98 55.01
CA SER A 4 -6.10 2.43 53.65
C SER A 4 -4.90 2.01 52.79
N GLY A 5 -4.80 0.70 52.52
CA GLY A 5 -4.00 0.19 51.42
C GLY A 5 -4.62 0.73 50.14
N VAL A 6 -4.13 1.88 49.68
CA VAL A 6 -4.38 2.34 48.32
C VAL A 6 -3.86 1.21 47.44
N LEU A 7 -4.77 0.48 46.79
CA LEU A 7 -4.43 -0.35 45.64
C LEU A 7 -3.80 0.60 44.63
N ALA A 8 -2.48 0.74 44.68
CA ALA A 8 -1.72 1.48 43.70
C ALA A 8 -1.93 0.74 42.37
N ARG A 9 -2.92 1.22 41.60
CA ARG A 9 -3.14 0.73 40.24
C ARG A 9 -1.96 1.21 39.43
N HIS A 10 -0.92 0.39 39.35
CA HIS A 10 0.18 0.63 38.45
C HIS A 10 -0.29 0.36 37.02
N PRO A 11 -0.23 1.34 36.11
CA PRO A 11 -0.57 1.09 34.72
C PRO A 11 0.42 0.08 34.12
N LEU A 12 -0.10 -0.82 33.28
CA LEU A 12 0.72 -1.77 32.51
C LEU A 12 1.57 -1.09 31.42
N SER A 13 1.21 0.15 31.06
CA SER A 13 1.87 0.95 30.02
C SER A 13 2.61 2.13 30.66
N ILE A 14 3.78 2.46 30.11
CA ILE A 14 4.58 3.62 30.50
C ILE A 14 3.86 4.93 30.10
N ALA A 15 3.05 4.90 29.03
CA ALA A 15 2.26 6.02 28.53
C ALA A 15 0.77 5.63 28.31
N PRO A 16 -0.06 5.54 29.38
CA PRO A 16 -1.42 5.00 29.28
C PRO A 16 -2.35 5.76 28.32
N SER A 17 -2.26 7.09 28.27
CA SER A 17 -3.07 7.93 27.37
C SER A 17 -2.74 7.67 25.90
N ALA A 18 -1.47 7.47 25.59
CA ALA A 18 -1.00 7.13 24.26
C ALA A 18 -1.47 5.72 23.89
N THR A 19 -1.43 4.77 24.84
CA THR A 19 -1.94 3.41 24.63
C THR A 19 -3.43 3.37 24.35
N VAL A 20 -4.24 4.16 25.06
CA VAL A 20 -5.67 4.29 24.75
C VAL A 20 -5.87 4.85 23.34
N THR A 21 -5.07 5.82 22.92
CA THR A 21 -5.12 6.38 21.56
C THR A 21 -4.75 5.33 20.51
N GLY A 22 -3.67 4.58 20.72
CA GLY A 22 -3.25 3.48 19.86
C GLY A 22 -4.32 2.40 19.73
N LEU A 23 -4.94 1.99 20.83
CA LEU A 23 -6.04 1.02 20.84
C LEU A 23 -7.28 1.54 20.11
N ALA A 24 -7.61 2.83 20.28
CA ALA A 24 -8.72 3.47 19.57
C ALA A 24 -8.48 3.53 18.06
N LEU A 25 -7.25 3.85 17.63
CA LEU A 25 -6.84 3.83 16.23
C LEU A 25 -6.88 2.41 15.65
N ALA A 26 -6.30 1.43 16.34
CA ALA A 26 -6.33 0.03 15.93
C ALA A 26 -7.76 -0.51 15.80
N SER A 27 -8.64 -0.16 16.74
CA SER A 27 -10.07 -0.51 16.70
C SER A 27 -10.77 0.15 15.50
N SER A 28 -10.49 1.43 15.25
CA SER A 28 -11.06 2.18 14.13
C SER A 28 -10.64 1.60 12.77
N PHE A 29 -9.36 1.26 12.59
CA PHE A 29 -8.87 0.62 11.37
C PHE A 29 -9.39 -0.81 11.20
N THR A 30 -9.59 -1.55 12.30
CA THR A 30 -10.24 -2.87 12.27
C THR A 30 -11.69 -2.77 11.81
N LEU A 31 -12.43 -1.80 12.34
CA LEU A 31 -13.81 -1.51 11.90
C LEU A 31 -13.85 -1.07 10.44
N LEU A 32 -12.91 -0.22 10.01
CA LEU A 32 -12.78 0.19 8.61
C LEU A 32 -12.52 -1.02 7.71
N LEU A 33 -11.58 -1.90 8.07
CA LEU A 33 -11.29 -3.12 7.32
C LEU A 33 -12.54 -4.01 7.19
N ALA A 34 -13.20 -4.31 8.32
CA ALA A 34 -14.39 -5.15 8.34
C ALA A 34 -15.54 -4.53 7.52
N GLY A 35 -15.76 -3.22 7.68
CA GLY A 35 -16.73 -2.44 6.93
C GLY A 35 -16.43 -2.42 5.43
N SER A 36 -15.17 -2.18 5.04
CA SER A 36 -14.71 -2.22 3.65
C SER A 36 -14.89 -3.61 3.03
N ALA A 37 -14.47 -4.68 3.72
CA ALA A 37 -14.64 -6.06 3.24
C ALA A 37 -16.11 -6.40 2.97
N ARG A 38 -17.02 -5.99 3.87
CA ARG A 38 -18.46 -6.16 3.69
C ARG A 38 -19.02 -5.29 2.57
N LEU A 39 -18.72 -4.00 2.56
CA LEU A 39 -19.20 -3.04 1.57
C LEU A 39 -18.79 -3.46 0.15
N PHE A 40 -17.54 -3.86 -0.04
CA PHE A 40 -17.03 -4.28 -1.34
C PHE A 40 -17.58 -5.64 -1.78
N SER A 41 -17.96 -6.51 -0.83
CA SER A 41 -18.65 -7.76 -1.16
C SER A 41 -20.08 -7.51 -1.68
N VAL A 42 -20.73 -6.44 -1.22
CA VAL A 42 -22.11 -6.07 -1.64
C VAL A 42 -22.10 -5.21 -2.91
N ARG A 43 -21.30 -4.15 -2.93
CA ARG A 43 -21.31 -3.13 -4.01
C ARG A 43 -20.24 -3.34 -5.07
N GLY A 44 -19.30 -4.27 -4.84
CA GLY A 44 -18.09 -4.44 -5.64
C GLY A 44 -17.01 -3.39 -5.34
N ALA A 45 -15.74 -3.76 -5.55
CA ALA A 45 -14.59 -2.90 -5.27
C ALA A 45 -14.21 -1.93 -6.42
N ARG A 46 -14.86 -2.02 -7.59
CA ARG A 46 -14.45 -1.27 -8.80
C ARG A 46 -14.52 0.25 -8.63
N ARG A 47 -15.59 0.77 -7.98
CA ARG A 47 -15.74 2.22 -7.76
C ARG A 47 -14.66 2.74 -6.83
N PHE A 48 -14.40 2.02 -5.74
CA PHE A 48 -13.31 2.33 -4.82
C PHE A 48 -11.95 2.33 -5.52
N ALA A 49 -11.61 1.27 -6.27
CA ALA A 49 -10.37 1.21 -7.03
C ALA A 49 -10.23 2.33 -8.08
N THR A 50 -11.34 2.77 -8.68
CA THR A 50 -11.33 3.94 -9.59
C THR A 50 -11.04 5.23 -8.82
N GLY A 51 -11.64 5.40 -7.64
CA GLY A 51 -11.34 6.54 -6.76
C GLY A 51 -9.89 6.56 -6.29
N VAL A 52 -9.33 5.40 -5.92
CA VAL A 52 -7.90 5.27 -5.59
C VAL A 52 -7.01 5.65 -6.77
N ALA A 53 -7.33 5.21 -7.98
CA ALA A 53 -6.57 5.60 -9.18
C ALA A 53 -6.62 7.11 -9.43
N MET A 54 -7.78 7.75 -9.21
CA MET A 54 -7.93 9.20 -9.35
C MET A 54 -7.13 9.95 -8.27
N VAL A 55 -7.31 9.60 -7.00
CA VAL A 55 -6.58 10.22 -5.89
C VAL A 55 -5.08 10.00 -6.05
N GLY A 56 -4.65 8.79 -6.43
CA GLY A 56 -3.26 8.48 -6.67
C GLY A 56 -2.64 9.27 -7.81
N ALA A 57 -3.36 9.46 -8.91
CA ALA A 57 -2.90 10.32 -10.00
C ALA A 57 -2.78 11.79 -9.55
N LEU A 58 -3.74 12.30 -8.77
CA LEU A 58 -3.71 13.66 -8.25
C LEU A 58 -2.55 13.87 -7.27
N LEU A 59 -2.33 12.94 -6.35
CA LEU A 59 -1.19 12.95 -5.42
C LEU A 59 0.14 12.83 -6.16
N ALA A 60 0.20 12.01 -7.21
CA ALA A 60 1.39 11.89 -8.06
C ALA A 60 1.72 13.21 -8.77
N LEU A 61 0.72 13.86 -9.36
CA LEU A 61 0.88 15.17 -10.01
C LEU A 61 1.34 16.23 -9.00
N ASP A 62 0.68 16.29 -7.84
CA ASP A 62 1.04 17.19 -6.75
C ASP A 62 2.50 17.00 -6.32
N GLY A 63 2.93 15.76 -6.06
CA GLY A 63 4.33 15.50 -5.69
C GLY A 63 5.35 15.84 -6.77
N ILE A 64 5.04 15.56 -8.04
CA ILE A 64 5.90 15.89 -9.19
C ILE A 64 6.04 17.40 -9.36
N VAL A 65 4.95 18.16 -9.23
CA VAL A 65 4.92 19.62 -9.40
C VAL A 65 5.47 20.35 -8.18
N GLN A 66 5.15 19.88 -6.98
CA GLN A 66 5.60 20.49 -5.72
C GLN A 66 7.13 20.39 -5.59
N ARG A 67 7.75 19.28 -5.99
CA ARG A 67 9.19 19.05 -5.81
C ARG A 67 10.08 20.19 -6.34
N PRO A 68 9.95 20.64 -7.61
CA PRO A 68 10.74 21.77 -8.12
C PRO A 68 10.27 23.13 -7.60
N LEU A 69 9.03 23.25 -7.11
CA LEU A 69 8.43 24.50 -6.64
C LEU A 69 8.43 24.65 -5.11
N PHE A 70 9.12 23.76 -4.39
CA PHE A 70 8.99 23.66 -2.95
C PHE A 70 9.62 24.88 -2.25
N THR A 71 8.78 25.67 -1.58
CA THR A 71 9.16 26.90 -0.85
C THR A 71 9.35 26.68 0.65
N GLY A 72 9.43 25.42 1.11
CA GLY A 72 9.42 25.06 2.53
C GLY A 72 8.02 24.79 3.11
N ARG A 73 6.96 24.90 2.29
CA ARG A 73 5.58 24.63 2.68
C ARG A 73 4.92 23.61 1.76
N ILE A 74 4.24 22.62 2.33
CA ILE A 74 3.37 21.71 1.59
C ILE A 74 2.14 22.48 1.13
N TYR A 75 1.73 22.27 -0.13
CA TYR A 75 0.67 23.02 -0.79
C TYR A 75 0.87 24.56 -0.83
N GLY A 76 2.07 25.06 -0.48
CA GLY A 76 2.37 26.48 -0.41
C GLY A 76 1.89 27.21 0.86
N PHE A 77 1.10 26.56 1.72
CA PHE A 77 0.57 27.19 2.94
C PHE A 77 0.85 26.42 4.24
N TRP A 78 1.08 25.10 4.19
CA TRP A 78 1.26 24.30 5.39
C TRP A 78 2.75 24.06 5.67
N THR A 79 3.24 24.54 6.81
CA THR A 79 4.62 24.29 7.24
C THR A 79 4.69 22.92 7.89
N PRO A 80 5.50 21.98 7.37
CA PRO A 80 5.64 20.66 7.97
C PRO A 80 6.29 20.75 9.35
N GLU A 81 5.71 20.06 10.32
CA GLU A 81 6.31 19.83 11.62
C GLU A 81 7.20 18.57 11.55
N GLY A 82 8.45 18.68 11.99
CA GLY A 82 9.41 17.57 12.02
C GLY A 82 10.49 17.61 10.93
N LYS A 83 11.41 16.63 11.01
CA LYS A 83 12.52 16.46 10.06
C LYS A 83 12.08 15.46 8.99
N GLY A 84 12.12 15.87 7.73
CA GLY A 84 11.77 15.01 6.60
C GLY A 84 12.07 15.70 5.27
N ILE A 85 12.06 14.92 4.20
CA ILE A 85 12.10 15.45 2.83
C ILE A 85 10.68 15.34 2.28
N PRO A 86 9.92 16.45 2.21
CA PRO A 86 8.53 16.40 1.79
C PRO A 86 8.36 15.98 0.33
N PHE A 87 7.27 15.26 0.06
CA PHE A 87 6.87 14.89 -1.30
C PHE A 87 5.34 14.78 -1.38
N GLY A 88 4.72 15.60 -2.22
CA GLY A 88 3.26 15.78 -2.22
C GLY A 88 2.76 16.21 -0.83
N PRO A 89 1.63 15.66 -0.33
CA PRO A 89 1.13 15.99 1.01
C PRO A 89 1.96 15.49 2.19
N PHE A 90 2.96 14.63 1.93
CA PHE A 90 3.63 13.91 3.00
C PHE A 90 4.91 14.65 3.40
N VAL A 91 5.11 14.80 4.72
CA VAL A 91 6.34 15.35 5.31
C VAL A 91 7.55 14.47 5.00
N ASN A 92 7.32 13.16 4.89
CA ASN A 92 8.32 12.16 4.53
C ASN A 92 8.00 11.52 3.18
N ARG A 93 8.90 11.66 2.21
CA ARG A 93 8.83 11.01 0.88
C ARG A 93 8.61 9.50 0.93
N ASN A 94 9.10 8.82 1.96
CA ASN A 94 8.92 7.38 2.12
C ASN A 94 7.46 7.02 2.44
N HIS A 95 6.78 7.84 3.23
CA HIS A 95 5.37 7.65 3.54
C HIS A 95 4.49 7.85 2.29
N PHE A 96 4.85 8.82 1.44
CA PHE A 96 4.25 8.97 0.11
C PHE A 96 4.47 7.73 -0.76
N ALA A 97 5.70 7.20 -0.79
CA ALA A 97 6.00 5.97 -1.52
C ALA A 97 5.14 4.80 -1.02
N GLY A 98 4.95 4.67 0.30
CA GLY A 98 4.08 3.66 0.91
C GLY A 98 2.62 3.76 0.44
N TRP A 99 2.07 4.98 0.37
CA TRP A 99 0.73 5.18 -0.19
C TRP A 99 0.66 4.75 -1.66
N MET A 100 1.68 5.12 -2.45
CA MET A 100 1.76 4.74 -3.87
C MET A 100 1.93 3.22 -4.05
N LEU A 101 2.67 2.53 -3.18
CA LEU A 101 2.78 1.06 -3.21
C LEU A 101 1.47 0.33 -2.98
N MET A 102 0.52 0.95 -2.27
CA MET A 102 -0.81 0.39 -2.08
C MET A 102 -1.74 0.76 -3.24
N GLY A 103 -1.70 2.01 -3.69
CA GLY A 103 -2.59 2.51 -4.74
C GLY A 103 -2.24 2.02 -6.15
N LEU A 104 -0.96 1.99 -6.50
CA LEU A 104 -0.49 1.66 -7.86
C LEU A 104 -0.85 0.22 -8.24
N PRO A 105 -0.57 -0.82 -7.42
CA PRO A 105 -0.94 -2.19 -7.76
C PRO A 105 -2.46 -2.39 -7.86
N LEU A 106 -3.26 -1.69 -7.04
CA LEU A 106 -4.72 -1.71 -7.18
C LEU A 106 -5.18 -1.10 -8.51
N THR A 107 -4.57 0.02 -8.93
CA THR A 107 -4.81 0.64 -10.25
C THR A 107 -4.41 -0.30 -11.39
N LEU A 108 -3.26 -0.99 -11.28
CA LEU A 108 -2.84 -2.01 -12.25
C LEU A 108 -3.82 -3.19 -12.31
N GLY A 109 -4.35 -3.62 -11.17
CA GLY A 109 -5.41 -4.62 -11.09
C GLY A 109 -6.69 -4.16 -11.81
N LEU A 110 -7.09 -2.91 -11.62
CA LEU A 110 -8.23 -2.31 -12.33
C LEU A 110 -8.00 -2.22 -13.84
N LEU A 111 -6.77 -1.90 -14.27
CA LEU A 111 -6.36 -1.88 -15.67
C LEU A 111 -6.41 -3.29 -16.28
N CYS A 112 -5.86 -4.30 -15.59
CA CYS A 112 -5.93 -5.70 -16.01
C CYS A 112 -7.37 -6.20 -16.14
N ALA A 113 -8.24 -5.84 -15.17
CA ALA A 113 -9.67 -6.13 -15.23
C ALA A 113 -10.35 -5.54 -16.48
N GLY A 114 -10.02 -4.30 -16.80
CA GLY A 114 -10.52 -3.61 -17.98
C GLY A 114 -10.03 -4.26 -19.27
N LEU A 115 -8.72 -4.46 -19.43
CA LEU A 115 -8.15 -5.13 -20.61
C LEU A 115 -8.71 -6.54 -20.81
N ALA A 116 -8.91 -7.30 -19.73
CA ALA A 116 -9.46 -8.65 -19.81
C ALA A 116 -10.94 -8.69 -20.26
N ARG A 117 -11.70 -7.63 -20.02
CA ARG A 117 -13.11 -7.49 -20.40
C ARG A 117 -13.27 -6.87 -21.79
N GLU A 118 -12.71 -5.68 -22.00
CA GLU A 118 -12.95 -4.88 -23.21
C GLU A 118 -12.31 -5.49 -24.46
N MET A 119 -11.18 -6.22 -24.32
CA MET A 119 -10.52 -6.84 -25.48
C MET A 119 -11.20 -8.13 -25.98
N ARG A 120 -12.20 -8.68 -25.27
CA ARG A 120 -12.87 -9.94 -25.71
C ARG A 120 -13.68 -9.77 -26.99
N GLY A 121 -14.18 -8.55 -27.27
CA GLY A 121 -15.04 -8.26 -28.43
C GLY A 121 -14.34 -7.54 -29.58
N VAL A 122 -13.04 -7.25 -29.48
CA VAL A 122 -12.33 -6.47 -30.52
C VAL A 122 -11.83 -7.37 -31.63
N ALA A 123 -12.40 -7.21 -32.83
CA ALA A 123 -11.98 -7.95 -34.01
C ALA A 123 -10.48 -7.75 -34.32
N PRO A 124 -9.78 -8.75 -34.87
CA PRO A 124 -8.32 -8.74 -34.97
C PRO A 124 -7.75 -7.76 -36.01
N HIS A 125 -8.56 -7.26 -36.95
CA HIS A 125 -8.13 -6.37 -38.04
C HIS A 125 -7.90 -4.92 -37.59
N TRP A 126 -7.00 -4.21 -38.28
CA TRP A 126 -6.52 -2.88 -37.87
C TRP A 126 -7.63 -1.82 -37.78
N ARG A 127 -8.59 -1.83 -38.72
CA ARG A 127 -9.72 -0.88 -38.74
C ARG A 127 -10.57 -0.95 -37.46
N ALA A 128 -10.88 -2.15 -36.98
CA ALA A 128 -11.64 -2.31 -35.74
C ALA A 128 -10.87 -1.81 -34.52
N ARG A 129 -9.53 -1.89 -34.53
CA ARG A 129 -8.70 -1.36 -33.44
C ARG A 129 -8.69 0.16 -33.42
N VAL A 130 -8.55 0.80 -34.58
CA VAL A 130 -8.60 2.27 -34.70
C VAL A 130 -9.95 2.80 -34.22
N ILE A 131 -11.05 2.17 -34.66
CA ILE A 131 -12.40 2.53 -34.21
C ILE A 131 -12.55 2.29 -32.70
N TRP A 132 -12.01 1.20 -32.17
CA TRP A 132 -12.06 0.90 -30.73
C TRP A 132 -11.28 1.92 -29.90
N PHE A 133 -10.17 2.47 -30.38
CA PHE A 133 -9.42 3.51 -29.67
C PHE A 133 -10.25 4.79 -29.44
N SER A 134 -11.21 5.09 -30.31
CA SER A 134 -12.15 6.20 -30.12
C SER A 134 -13.29 5.87 -29.15
N SER A 135 -13.37 4.65 -28.63
CA SER A 135 -14.44 4.25 -27.71
C SER A 135 -14.22 4.79 -26.29
N PRO A 136 -15.29 5.08 -25.53
CA PRO A 136 -15.17 5.44 -24.11
C PRO A 136 -14.43 4.40 -23.27
N ALA A 137 -14.53 3.11 -23.66
CA ALA A 137 -13.84 2.02 -22.99
C ALA A 137 -12.31 2.10 -23.17
N ALA A 138 -11.84 2.35 -24.40
CA ALA A 138 -10.43 2.54 -24.67
C ALA A 138 -9.88 3.80 -23.98
N ASN A 139 -10.60 4.92 -24.04
CA ASN A 139 -10.22 6.15 -23.34
C ASN A 139 -10.05 5.93 -21.83
N ARG A 140 -10.96 5.17 -21.21
CA ARG A 140 -10.84 4.80 -19.79
C ARG A 140 -9.60 3.96 -19.50
N LEU A 141 -9.21 3.05 -20.40
CA LEU A 141 -7.99 2.25 -20.25
C LEU A 141 -6.72 3.09 -20.43
N LEU A 142 -6.74 4.03 -21.39
CA LEU A 142 -5.65 4.98 -21.59
C LEU A 142 -5.46 5.87 -20.37
N LEU A 143 -6.53 6.42 -19.81
CA LEU A 143 -6.49 7.21 -18.57
C LEU A 143 -5.98 6.40 -17.38
N LEU A 144 -6.40 5.14 -17.23
CA LEU A 144 -5.86 4.26 -16.16
C LEU A 144 -4.37 3.94 -16.37
N THR A 145 -3.94 3.77 -17.62
CA THR A 145 -2.53 3.55 -17.94
C THR A 145 -1.70 4.79 -17.64
N ALA A 146 -2.19 5.98 -18.00
CA ALA A 146 -1.55 7.25 -17.68
C ALA A 146 -1.49 7.50 -16.17
N ALA A 147 -2.58 7.23 -15.44
CA ALA A 147 -2.61 7.31 -13.98
C ALA A 147 -1.57 6.37 -13.35
N ALA A 148 -1.50 5.11 -13.79
CA ALA A 148 -0.50 4.16 -13.32
C ALA A 148 0.94 4.62 -13.63
N ALA A 149 1.19 5.19 -14.81
CA ALA A 149 2.49 5.75 -15.17
C ALA A 149 2.89 6.94 -14.31
N LEU A 150 1.96 7.88 -14.04
CA LEU A 150 2.19 9.01 -13.14
C LEU A 150 2.47 8.54 -11.72
N MET A 151 1.68 7.60 -11.20
CA MET A 151 1.88 7.02 -9.87
C MET A 151 3.25 6.33 -9.75
N ALA A 152 3.59 5.45 -10.71
CA ALA A 152 4.89 4.79 -10.75
C ALA A 152 6.05 5.78 -10.85
N LEU A 153 5.94 6.79 -11.72
CA LEU A 153 6.95 7.82 -11.86
C LEU A 153 7.13 8.61 -10.55
N SER A 154 6.03 9.06 -9.94
CA SER A 154 6.09 9.81 -8.68
C SER A 154 6.74 8.98 -7.56
N LEU A 155 6.47 7.68 -7.51
CA LEU A 155 7.11 6.76 -6.57
C LEU A 155 8.62 6.69 -6.82
N VAL A 156 9.07 6.49 -8.06
CA VAL A 156 10.51 6.45 -8.37
C VAL A 156 11.18 7.79 -8.04
N LEU A 157 10.50 8.90 -8.28
CA LEU A 157 11.00 10.24 -7.97
C LEU A 157 11.14 10.50 -6.46
N THR A 158 10.51 9.72 -5.59
CA THR A 158 10.80 9.78 -4.14
C THR A 158 12.23 9.34 -3.81
N LEU A 159 12.89 8.58 -4.69
CA LEU A 159 14.21 7.98 -4.47
C LEU A 159 14.28 7.12 -3.19
N SER A 160 13.14 6.56 -2.76
CA SER A 160 13.06 5.55 -1.71
C SER A 160 13.56 4.20 -2.23
N ARG A 161 14.66 3.67 -1.68
CA ARG A 161 15.24 2.37 -2.07
C ARG A 161 14.27 1.22 -1.79
N SER A 162 13.72 1.19 -0.58
CA SER A 162 12.69 0.24 -0.16
C SER A 162 11.42 0.37 -1.02
N GLY A 163 10.99 1.60 -1.32
CA GLY A 163 9.86 1.88 -2.21
C GLY A 163 10.07 1.35 -3.64
N ILE A 164 11.20 1.64 -4.27
CA ILE A 164 11.51 1.18 -5.64
C ILE A 164 11.64 -0.36 -5.70
N ALA A 165 12.26 -0.97 -4.69
CA ALA A 165 12.37 -2.42 -4.59
C ALA A 165 10.99 -3.09 -4.41
N ALA A 166 10.16 -2.57 -3.51
CA ALA A 166 8.81 -3.07 -3.29
C ALA A 166 7.88 -2.83 -4.49
N MET A 167 8.04 -1.73 -5.22
CA MET A 167 7.34 -1.48 -6.49
C MET A 167 7.72 -2.57 -7.50
N SER A 168 9.00 -2.88 -7.64
CA SER A 168 9.48 -3.93 -8.53
C SER A 168 8.87 -5.30 -8.19
N ALA A 169 8.78 -5.63 -6.89
CA ALA A 169 8.08 -6.83 -6.42
C ALA A 169 6.58 -6.81 -6.79
N ALA A 170 5.89 -5.67 -6.63
CA ALA A 170 4.48 -5.54 -6.99
C ALA A 170 4.22 -5.73 -8.49
N PHE A 171 5.08 -5.19 -9.35
CA PHE A 171 5.04 -5.42 -10.80
C PHE A 171 5.30 -6.89 -11.15
N ALA A 172 6.29 -7.52 -10.52
CA ALA A 172 6.61 -8.93 -10.72
C ALA A 172 5.45 -9.86 -10.30
N LEU A 173 4.82 -9.60 -9.16
CA LEU A 173 3.65 -10.34 -8.68
C LEU A 173 2.45 -10.18 -9.62
N THR A 174 2.20 -8.96 -10.10
CA THR A 174 1.12 -8.68 -11.06
C THR A 174 1.39 -9.39 -12.38
N ALA A 175 2.62 -9.31 -12.91
CA ALA A 175 3.03 -10.00 -14.13
C ALA A 175 2.93 -11.52 -14.00
N PHE A 176 3.34 -12.08 -12.85
CA PHE A 176 3.19 -13.50 -12.56
C PHE A 176 1.72 -13.94 -12.58
N ALA A 177 0.83 -13.17 -11.96
CA ALA A 177 -0.61 -13.44 -12.00
C ALA A 177 -1.17 -13.39 -13.44
N VAL A 178 -0.69 -12.44 -14.26
CA VAL A 178 -1.01 -12.35 -15.70
C VAL A 178 -0.55 -13.58 -16.46
N VAL A 179 0.67 -14.08 -16.22
CA VAL A 179 1.19 -15.27 -16.89
C VAL A 179 0.39 -16.52 -16.51
N ARG A 180 0.00 -16.65 -15.24
CA ARG A 180 -0.70 -17.83 -14.71
C ARG A 180 -2.19 -17.89 -15.06
N HIS A 181 -2.89 -16.76 -15.09
CA HIS A 181 -4.36 -16.75 -15.14
C HIS A 181 -4.95 -16.13 -16.41
N GLN A 182 -4.15 -15.48 -17.26
CA GLN A 182 -4.62 -14.96 -18.53
C GLN A 182 -4.47 -16.02 -19.64
N ALA A 183 -5.54 -16.75 -19.95
CA ALA A 183 -5.51 -17.88 -20.91
C ALA A 183 -5.14 -17.49 -22.35
N SER A 184 -5.48 -16.27 -22.80
CA SER A 184 -5.19 -15.84 -24.17
C SER A 184 -3.79 -15.25 -24.28
N THR A 185 -2.93 -15.88 -25.09
CA THR A 185 -1.56 -15.44 -25.36
C THR A 185 -1.47 -13.99 -25.82
N ARG A 186 -2.39 -13.55 -26.69
CA ARG A 186 -2.43 -12.16 -27.17
C ARG A 186 -2.78 -11.17 -26.06
N ARG A 187 -3.79 -11.46 -25.24
CA ARG A 187 -4.15 -10.57 -24.12
C ARG A 187 -3.05 -10.54 -23.06
N ARG A 188 -2.44 -11.69 -22.78
CA ARG A 188 -1.27 -11.81 -21.91
C ARG A 188 -0.14 -10.92 -22.41
N ALA A 189 0.21 -10.99 -23.70
CA ALA A 189 1.25 -10.15 -24.29
C ALA A 189 0.93 -8.64 -24.17
N VAL A 190 -0.31 -8.23 -24.44
CA VAL A 190 -0.70 -6.81 -24.32
C VAL A 190 -0.62 -6.31 -22.88
N VAL A 191 -1.10 -7.08 -21.91
CA VAL A 191 -1.03 -6.68 -20.49
C VAL A 191 0.42 -6.62 -20.03
N LEU A 192 1.25 -7.62 -20.36
CA LEU A 192 2.67 -7.61 -20.01
C LEU A 192 3.43 -6.45 -20.67
N ALA A 193 3.15 -6.15 -21.95
CA ALA A 193 3.72 -4.99 -22.63
C ALA A 193 3.29 -3.68 -21.96
N CYS A 194 2.04 -3.58 -21.50
CA CYS A 194 1.56 -2.41 -20.77
C CYS A 194 2.25 -2.24 -19.41
N LEU A 195 2.39 -3.32 -18.62
CA LEU A 195 3.12 -3.31 -17.36
C LEU A 195 4.59 -2.92 -17.56
N ALA A 196 5.25 -3.53 -18.56
CA ALA A 196 6.63 -3.21 -18.90
C ALA A 196 6.78 -1.74 -19.33
N MET A 197 5.87 -1.24 -20.17
CA MET A 197 5.86 0.16 -20.60
C MET A 197 5.72 1.11 -19.41
N VAL A 198 4.78 0.87 -18.48
CA VAL A 198 4.61 1.71 -17.28
C VAL A 198 5.89 1.72 -16.44
N PHE A 199 6.48 0.54 -16.20
CA PHE A 199 7.71 0.41 -15.40
C PHE A 199 8.90 1.12 -16.05
N VAL A 200 9.14 0.84 -17.34
CA VAL A 200 10.25 1.42 -18.11
C VAL A 200 10.07 2.93 -18.27
N ALA A 201 8.86 3.42 -18.51
CA ALA A 201 8.59 4.84 -18.59
C ALA A 201 8.90 5.54 -17.25
N ALA A 202 8.47 4.96 -16.13
CA ALA A 202 8.72 5.53 -14.80
C ALA A 202 10.21 5.58 -14.45
N VAL A 203 10.93 4.46 -14.58
CA VAL A 203 12.36 4.35 -14.23
C VAL A 203 13.23 5.10 -15.25
N GLY A 204 12.90 4.99 -16.53
CA GLY A 204 13.62 5.67 -17.62
C GLY A 204 13.50 7.18 -17.52
N TRP A 205 12.30 7.71 -17.25
CA TRP A 205 12.08 9.14 -17.10
C TRP A 205 12.74 9.71 -15.84
N ALA A 206 12.68 8.99 -14.72
CA ALA A 206 13.36 9.42 -13.50
C ALA A 206 14.89 9.47 -13.64
N GLY A 207 15.44 8.78 -14.64
CA GLY A 207 16.87 8.68 -14.89
C GLY A 207 17.47 7.45 -14.21
N VAL A 208 17.77 6.41 -15.00
CA VAL A 208 18.36 5.16 -14.50
C VAL A 208 19.64 5.43 -13.71
N GLY A 209 20.48 6.38 -14.16
CA GLY A 209 21.69 6.78 -13.45
C GLY A 209 21.41 7.31 -12.04
N VAL A 210 20.38 8.16 -11.88
CA VAL A 210 19.98 8.71 -10.57
C VAL A 210 19.50 7.61 -9.63
N VAL A 211 18.72 6.66 -10.15
CA VAL A 211 18.29 5.50 -9.37
C VAL A 211 19.50 4.67 -8.95
N MET A 212 20.39 4.33 -9.87
CA MET A 212 21.59 3.54 -9.57
C MET A 212 22.52 4.24 -8.57
N GLU A 213 22.73 5.55 -8.72
CA GLU A 213 23.51 6.35 -7.79
C GLU A 213 22.91 6.32 -6.38
N ARG A 214 21.58 6.42 -6.27
CA ARG A 214 20.91 6.29 -4.97
C ARG A 214 21.11 4.91 -4.34
N PHE A 215 21.14 3.85 -5.12
CA PHE A 215 21.42 2.50 -4.63
C PHE A 215 22.90 2.30 -4.27
N ALA A 216 23.82 2.94 -5.00
CA ALA A 216 25.27 2.86 -4.76
C ALA A 216 25.75 3.76 -3.63
N ALA A 217 25.04 4.87 -3.36
CA ALA A 217 25.43 5.84 -2.34
C ALA A 217 25.41 5.22 -0.93
N PRO A 218 26.55 5.23 -0.22
CA PRO A 218 26.58 4.92 1.21
C PRO A 218 25.81 6.00 1.96
N ASP A 219 24.71 5.63 2.59
CA ASP A 219 23.90 6.56 3.38
C ASP A 219 24.35 6.44 4.83
N TRP A 220 25.43 7.14 5.16
CA TRP A 220 26.09 7.07 6.46
C TRP A 220 25.15 7.43 7.62
N THR A 221 24.14 8.26 7.37
CA THR A 221 23.04 8.58 8.28
C THR A 221 22.10 7.38 8.49
N GLU A 222 21.60 6.72 7.43
CA GLU A 222 20.77 5.51 7.58
C GLU A 222 21.55 4.32 8.16
N LEU A 223 22.86 4.21 7.87
CA LEU A 223 23.75 3.15 8.38
C LEU A 223 24.18 3.36 9.83
N GLY A 224 24.15 4.60 10.34
CA GLY A 224 24.49 4.92 11.73
C GLY A 224 23.29 4.90 12.67
N ASP A 225 22.17 5.51 12.26
CA ASP A 225 21.02 5.74 13.14
C ASP A 225 20.10 4.52 13.25
N ARG A 226 19.86 3.79 12.16
CA ARG A 226 18.93 2.63 12.18
C ARG A 226 19.47 1.43 12.94
N PRO A 227 20.72 0.98 12.74
CA PRO A 227 21.23 -0.18 13.48
C PRO A 227 21.32 0.08 14.99
N ARG A 228 21.58 1.34 15.40
CA ARG A 228 21.53 1.76 16.79
C ARG A 228 20.10 1.73 17.32
N ALA A 229 19.15 2.36 16.65
CA ALA A 229 17.74 2.31 17.05
C ALA A 229 17.21 0.86 17.11
N TRP A 230 17.67 -0.04 16.23
CA TRP A 230 17.34 -1.47 16.27
C TRP A 230 18.04 -2.22 17.41
N ALA A 231 19.23 -1.80 17.83
CA ALA A 231 19.88 -2.34 19.03
C ALA A 231 19.10 -1.91 20.27
N ASP A 232 18.82 -0.61 20.40
CA ASP A 232 18.08 -0.07 21.54
C ASP A 232 16.67 -0.69 21.65
N ALA A 233 15.97 -0.85 20.52
CA ALA A 233 14.67 -1.53 20.49
C ALA A 233 14.76 -3.02 20.87
N ARG A 234 15.87 -3.71 20.56
CA ARG A 234 16.09 -5.10 20.99
C ARG A 234 16.27 -5.20 22.50
N ASP A 235 16.96 -4.25 23.09
CA ASP A 235 17.12 -4.19 24.55
C ASP A 235 15.77 -3.96 25.23
N VAL A 236 14.94 -3.06 24.69
CA VAL A 236 13.56 -2.85 25.16
C VAL A 236 12.70 -4.13 25.04
N ILE A 237 12.80 -4.86 23.92
CA ILE A 237 12.09 -6.13 23.73
C ILE A 237 12.55 -7.18 24.77
N ALA A 238 13.83 -7.20 25.11
CA ALA A 238 14.39 -8.12 26.11
C ALA A 238 13.92 -7.78 27.54
N ASP A 239 13.79 -6.48 27.85
CA ASP A 239 13.34 -6.00 29.16
C ASP A 239 11.83 -6.13 29.36
N PHE A 240 11.03 -5.96 28.30
CA PHE A 240 9.55 -5.98 28.35
C PHE A 240 8.89 -7.00 27.40
N PRO A 241 9.27 -8.30 27.45
CA PRO A 241 8.89 -9.27 26.42
C PRO A 241 7.39 -9.57 26.36
N LEU A 242 6.67 -9.48 27.48
CA LEU A 242 5.26 -9.87 27.53
C LEU A 242 4.33 -8.75 27.05
N VAL A 243 4.50 -7.53 27.56
CA VAL A 243 3.53 -6.43 27.39
C VAL A 243 4.12 -5.26 26.60
N GLY A 244 5.43 -5.23 26.39
CA GLY A 244 6.14 -4.08 25.83
C GLY A 244 6.08 -2.86 26.75
N THR A 245 6.39 -1.69 26.20
CA THR A 245 6.35 -0.40 26.91
C THR A 245 4.98 0.27 26.89
N GLY A 246 4.05 -0.21 26.05
CA GLY A 246 2.74 0.38 25.78
C GLY A 246 2.66 1.03 24.39
N LEU A 247 1.51 0.88 23.73
CA LEU A 247 1.24 1.46 22.40
C LEU A 247 1.11 3.00 22.47
N PRO A 248 1.28 3.70 21.35
CA PRO A 248 2.57 4.24 20.90
C PRO A 248 3.14 5.30 21.84
N ASP A 249 4.42 5.21 22.18
CA ASP A 249 5.15 6.28 22.88
C ASP A 249 5.81 7.22 21.85
N VAL A 250 5.45 8.51 21.91
CA VAL A 250 5.84 9.55 20.94
C VAL A 250 7.31 9.99 21.12
N HIS A 251 8.01 9.50 22.16
CA HIS A 251 9.35 9.98 22.52
C HIS A 251 10.50 9.04 22.15
N TYR A 252 10.25 7.88 21.57
CA TYR A 252 11.34 7.01 21.15
C TYR A 252 11.84 7.39 19.76
N VAL A 253 13.16 7.44 19.58
CA VAL A 253 13.77 7.60 18.25
C VAL A 253 13.31 6.40 17.42
N GLU A 254 12.38 6.69 16.52
CA GLU A 254 11.65 5.71 15.72
C GLU A 254 12.61 4.66 15.15
N ALA A 255 12.35 3.37 15.37
CA ALA A 255 13.23 2.31 14.89
C ALA A 255 13.26 2.25 13.34
N HIS A 256 12.49 3.08 12.65
CA HIS A 256 12.33 3.06 11.20
C HIS A 256 11.97 1.65 10.68
N ASN A 257 11.19 0.91 11.46
CA ASN A 257 10.75 -0.46 11.20
C ASN A 257 9.51 -0.77 12.06
N ASP A 258 8.34 -0.83 11.42
CA ASP A 258 7.06 -1.07 12.12
C ASP A 258 7.01 -2.42 12.84
N TYR A 259 7.73 -3.44 12.36
CA TYR A 259 7.75 -4.76 13.00
C TYR A 259 8.53 -4.75 14.33
N ILE A 260 9.69 -4.10 14.33
CA ILE A 260 10.53 -3.96 15.54
C ILE A 260 9.80 -3.08 16.55
N GLN A 261 9.19 -1.99 16.09
CA GLN A 261 8.44 -1.09 16.96
C GLN A 261 7.22 -1.77 17.59
N LEU A 262 6.44 -2.53 16.81
CA LEU A 262 5.31 -3.30 17.35
C LEU A 262 5.75 -4.30 18.43
N ALA A 263 6.90 -4.94 18.23
CA ALA A 263 7.46 -5.88 19.20
C ALA A 263 7.94 -5.16 20.49
N ALA A 264 8.58 -3.99 20.37
CA ALA A 264 9.04 -3.22 21.52
C ALA A 264 7.89 -2.60 22.33
N GLU A 265 6.89 -2.02 21.65
CA GLU A 265 5.77 -1.33 22.30
C GLU A 265 4.72 -2.28 22.85
N GLY A 266 4.47 -3.40 22.16
CA GLY A 266 3.35 -4.30 22.48
C GLY A 266 3.75 -5.69 22.98
N GLY A 267 5.04 -6.03 22.94
CA GLY A 267 5.54 -7.35 23.35
C GLY A 267 4.81 -8.51 22.68
N LEU A 268 4.80 -9.67 23.34
CA LEU A 268 4.03 -10.83 22.90
C LEU A 268 2.51 -10.59 22.96
N LEU A 269 2.04 -9.73 23.86
CA LEU A 269 0.62 -9.42 24.03
C LEU A 269 -0.01 -8.84 22.75
N VAL A 270 0.72 -8.00 22.01
CA VAL A 270 0.28 -7.45 20.73
C VAL A 270 0.87 -8.23 19.56
N GLY A 271 2.13 -8.65 19.66
CA GLY A 271 2.84 -9.33 18.58
C GLY A 271 2.19 -10.66 18.18
N VAL A 272 1.75 -11.48 19.14
CA VAL A 272 1.09 -12.77 18.83
C VAL A 272 -0.26 -12.56 18.13
N PRO A 273 -1.20 -11.75 18.66
CA PRO A 273 -2.45 -11.44 17.95
C PRO A 273 -2.24 -10.83 16.56
N ALA A 274 -1.25 -9.94 16.39
CA ALA A 274 -0.93 -9.36 15.09
C ALA A 274 -0.44 -10.42 14.09
N ALA A 275 0.46 -11.31 14.51
CA ALA A 275 0.93 -12.43 13.69
C ALA A 275 -0.22 -13.38 13.33
N CYS A 276 -1.09 -13.71 14.29
CA CYS A 276 -2.30 -14.50 14.03
C CYS A 276 -3.24 -13.81 13.04
N ALA A 277 -3.47 -12.49 13.18
CA ALA A 277 -4.31 -11.72 12.27
C ALA A 277 -3.75 -11.72 10.84
N ILE A 278 -2.43 -11.57 10.67
CA ILE A 278 -1.76 -11.66 9.37
C ILE A 278 -1.91 -13.07 8.78
N ALA A 279 -1.69 -14.12 9.57
CA ALA A 279 -1.84 -15.50 9.11
C ALA A 279 -3.28 -15.82 8.69
N LEU A 280 -4.27 -15.32 9.44
CA LEU A 280 -5.69 -15.42 9.11
C LEU A 280 -6.05 -14.63 7.85
N LEU A 281 -5.53 -13.40 7.70
CA LEU A 281 -5.69 -12.59 6.50
C LEU A 281 -5.16 -13.32 5.26
N ILE A 282 -3.92 -13.82 5.31
CA ILE A 282 -3.30 -14.59 4.22
C ILE A 282 -4.15 -15.82 3.90
N SER A 283 -4.56 -16.58 4.92
CA SER A 283 -5.39 -17.77 4.74
C SER A 283 -6.74 -17.43 4.11
N ALA A 284 -7.38 -16.34 4.53
CA ALA A 284 -8.65 -15.90 3.99
C ALA A 284 -8.52 -15.39 2.55
N VAL A 285 -7.47 -14.61 2.21
CA VAL A 285 -7.20 -14.17 0.85
C VAL A 285 -6.93 -15.36 -0.08
N ARG A 286 -6.14 -16.35 0.38
CA ARG A 286 -5.89 -17.59 -0.38
C ARG A 286 -7.19 -18.36 -0.65
N ARG A 287 -8.06 -18.49 0.36
CA ARG A 287 -9.40 -19.08 0.19
C ARG A 287 -10.23 -18.30 -0.82
N ARG A 288 -10.21 -16.96 -0.78
CA ARG A 288 -10.92 -16.12 -1.75
C ARG A 288 -10.44 -16.33 -3.18
N PHE A 289 -9.13 -16.48 -3.41
CA PHE A 289 -8.63 -16.83 -4.73
C PHE A 289 -9.04 -18.24 -5.20
N ALA A 290 -9.21 -19.18 -4.27
CA ALA A 290 -9.69 -20.52 -4.59
C ALA A 290 -11.20 -20.56 -4.90
N ASP A 291 -12.01 -19.81 -4.13
CA ASP A 291 -13.46 -19.68 -4.32
C ASP A 291 -13.81 -18.97 -5.63
N ASP A 292 -12.96 -18.03 -6.07
CA ASP A 292 -13.21 -17.14 -7.21
C ASP A 292 -12.97 -17.80 -8.59
N ARG A 293 -12.86 -19.14 -8.68
CA ARG A 293 -12.66 -19.84 -9.97
C ARG A 293 -13.77 -19.54 -11.01
N ASP A 294 -14.99 -19.24 -10.55
CA ASP A 294 -16.14 -18.84 -11.38
C ASP A 294 -16.55 -17.36 -11.21
N ALA A 295 -15.75 -16.58 -10.47
CA ALA A 295 -16.06 -15.18 -10.16
C ALA A 295 -15.87 -14.23 -11.35
N SER A 296 -16.43 -13.01 -11.22
CA SER A 296 -16.18 -11.93 -12.16
C SER A 296 -14.68 -11.66 -12.32
N ALA A 297 -14.19 -11.64 -13.55
CA ALA A 297 -12.79 -11.30 -13.86
C ALA A 297 -12.35 -9.97 -13.21
N THR A 298 -13.29 -9.03 -12.98
CA THR A 298 -12.99 -7.78 -12.28
C THR A 298 -12.63 -8.00 -10.82
N ALA A 299 -13.38 -8.85 -10.09
CA ALA A 299 -13.10 -9.13 -8.68
C ALA A 299 -11.72 -9.80 -8.52
N TYR A 300 -11.42 -10.78 -9.38
CA TYR A 300 -10.13 -11.46 -9.41
C TYR A 300 -8.95 -10.48 -9.57
N TRP A 301 -8.98 -9.64 -10.61
CA TRP A 301 -7.87 -8.72 -10.89
C TRP A 301 -7.73 -7.60 -9.86
N LEU A 302 -8.85 -7.12 -9.27
CA LEU A 302 -8.78 -6.20 -8.15
C LEU A 302 -8.15 -6.85 -6.91
N ARG A 303 -8.43 -8.13 -6.66
CA ARG A 303 -7.80 -8.88 -5.57
C ARG A 303 -6.31 -9.09 -5.82
N VAL A 304 -5.90 -9.39 -7.06
CA VAL A 304 -4.48 -9.45 -7.45
C VAL A 304 -3.79 -8.12 -7.13
N GLY A 305 -4.38 -7.01 -7.58
CA GLY A 305 -3.84 -5.66 -7.33
C GLY A 305 -3.74 -5.35 -5.83
N ALA A 306 -4.80 -5.62 -5.07
CA ALA A 306 -4.79 -5.42 -3.62
C ALA A 306 -3.74 -6.29 -2.92
N SER A 307 -3.63 -7.56 -3.28
CA SER A 307 -2.64 -8.47 -2.68
C SER A 307 -1.21 -8.07 -3.02
N ALA A 308 -0.94 -7.65 -4.26
CA ALA A 308 0.36 -7.13 -4.66
C ALA A 308 0.72 -5.85 -3.89
N GLY A 309 -0.23 -4.95 -3.66
CA GLY A 309 -0.03 -3.75 -2.84
C GLY A 309 0.22 -4.06 -1.36
N LEU A 310 -0.52 -5.02 -0.79
CA LEU A 310 -0.31 -5.47 0.61
C LEU A 310 1.07 -6.12 0.79
N VAL A 311 1.52 -6.93 -0.16
CA VAL A 311 2.87 -7.50 -0.13
C VAL A 311 3.92 -6.40 -0.31
N ALA A 312 3.69 -5.44 -1.20
CA ALA A 312 4.63 -4.35 -1.43
C ALA A 312 4.82 -3.46 -0.19
N ILE A 313 3.74 -3.02 0.46
CA ILE A 313 3.85 -2.24 1.69
C ILE A 313 4.51 -3.07 2.80
N ALA A 314 4.16 -4.36 2.96
CA ALA A 314 4.80 -5.23 3.94
C ALA A 314 6.33 -5.36 3.73
N LEU A 315 6.79 -5.36 2.47
CA LEU A 315 8.22 -5.34 2.14
C LEU A 315 8.87 -3.99 2.43
N GLN A 316 8.18 -2.87 2.17
CA GLN A 316 8.70 -1.54 2.49
C GLN A 316 8.86 -1.36 4.02
N GLU A 317 7.87 -1.76 4.81
CA GLU A 317 7.89 -1.64 6.28
C GLU A 317 9.00 -2.44 6.98
N MET A 318 9.69 -3.34 6.26
CA MET A 318 10.89 -3.98 6.80
C MET A 318 12.05 -3.00 7.01
N LEU A 319 12.01 -1.86 6.33
CA LEU A 319 13.06 -0.84 6.31
C LEU A 319 12.47 0.58 6.48
N ASP A 320 11.20 0.69 6.84
CA ASP A 320 10.43 1.92 6.91
C ASP A 320 9.29 1.80 7.95
N PHE A 321 8.52 2.88 8.13
CA PHE A 321 7.43 2.96 9.12
C PHE A 321 6.21 3.72 8.56
N SER A 322 5.84 3.44 7.30
CA SER A 322 4.83 4.21 6.59
C SER A 322 3.41 3.94 7.08
N LEU A 323 3.11 2.82 7.75
CA LEU A 323 1.75 2.53 8.26
C LEU A 323 1.38 3.32 9.51
N GLN A 324 2.33 3.97 10.18
CA GLN A 324 2.03 4.84 11.31
C GLN A 324 1.28 6.10 10.90
N MET A 325 1.42 6.52 9.63
CA MET A 325 0.64 7.62 9.07
C MET A 325 -0.83 7.21 8.94
N PRO A 326 -1.79 7.92 9.55
CA PRO A 326 -3.20 7.53 9.53
C PRO A 326 -3.79 7.36 8.12
N GLY A 327 -3.34 8.17 7.15
CA GLY A 327 -3.74 8.05 5.76
C GLY A 327 -3.29 6.75 5.09
N ASN A 328 -2.10 6.25 5.45
CA ASN A 328 -1.57 4.97 4.96
C ASN A 328 -2.26 3.80 5.66
N ALA A 329 -2.44 3.87 6.98
CA ALA A 329 -3.19 2.86 7.73
C ALA A 329 -4.64 2.70 7.22
N ALA A 330 -5.32 3.82 6.92
CA ALA A 330 -6.66 3.79 6.34
C ALA A 330 -6.68 3.12 4.96
N MET A 331 -5.71 3.46 4.10
CA MET A 331 -5.56 2.84 2.78
C MET A 331 -5.25 1.35 2.89
N PHE A 332 -4.37 0.94 3.80
CA PHE A 332 -4.06 -0.46 4.10
C PHE A 332 -5.31 -1.24 4.54
N ALA A 333 -6.08 -0.71 5.48
CA ALA A 333 -7.31 -1.33 5.96
C ALA A 333 -8.34 -1.51 4.83
N ALA A 334 -8.53 -0.49 3.99
CA ALA A 334 -9.41 -0.58 2.83
C ALA A 334 -8.89 -1.59 1.79
N LEU A 335 -7.57 -1.66 1.57
CA LEU A 335 -6.94 -2.60 0.65
C LEU A 335 -7.09 -4.05 1.12
N CYS A 336 -6.96 -4.32 2.42
CA CYS A 336 -7.34 -5.60 3.04
C CYS A 336 -8.81 -5.94 2.75
N GLY A 337 -9.70 -4.95 2.85
CA GLY A 337 -11.10 -5.11 2.45
C GLY A 337 -11.27 -5.55 0.99
N VAL A 338 -10.52 -4.96 0.05
CA VAL A 338 -10.51 -5.39 -1.35
C VAL A 338 -9.89 -6.79 -1.50
N ALA A 339 -8.86 -7.14 -0.74
CA ALA A 339 -8.28 -8.48 -0.80
C ALA A 339 -9.27 -9.57 -0.32
N LEU A 340 -10.10 -9.24 0.67
CA LEU A 340 -11.04 -10.16 1.32
C LEU A 340 -12.44 -10.19 0.71
N HIS A 341 -12.80 -9.23 -0.15
CA HIS A 341 -14.17 -9.14 -0.68
C HIS A 341 -14.57 -10.40 -1.44
N ARG A 342 -15.87 -10.75 -1.35
CA ARG A 342 -16.49 -11.78 -2.18
C ARG A 342 -16.97 -11.14 -3.48
N ALA A 343 -16.77 -11.83 -4.61
CA ALA A 343 -17.38 -11.38 -5.85
C ALA A 343 -18.92 -11.48 -5.73
N PRO A 344 -19.69 -10.45 -6.13
CA PRO A 344 -21.14 -10.56 -6.21
C PRO A 344 -21.52 -11.72 -7.13
N ALA A 345 -22.53 -12.51 -6.76
CA ALA A 345 -22.99 -13.61 -7.58
C ALA A 345 -23.50 -13.07 -8.93
N ARG A 346 -23.17 -13.75 -10.04
CA ARG A 346 -23.57 -13.34 -11.40
C ARG A 346 -25.09 -13.21 -11.57
N ARG A 347 -25.88 -13.81 -10.67
CA ARG A 347 -27.35 -13.79 -10.64
C ARG A 347 -27.96 -12.48 -10.14
N ASP A 348 -27.19 -11.64 -9.44
CA ASP A 348 -27.70 -10.37 -8.87
C ASP A 348 -27.49 -9.17 -9.83
N LEU A 349 -27.17 -9.43 -11.11
CA LEU A 349 -26.85 -8.42 -12.13
C LEU A 349 -27.87 -8.38 -13.29
N LEU A 350 -29.04 -8.99 -13.12
CA LEU A 350 -30.18 -8.75 -14.01
C LEU A 350 -31.08 -7.68 -13.37
N PRO A 351 -31.45 -6.61 -14.10
CA PRO A 351 -32.57 -5.77 -13.71
C PRO A 351 -33.88 -6.56 -13.70
#